data_AF-A0A4U4E7F2-F1
#
_entry.id   AF-A0A4U4E7F2-F1
#
_cell.length_a   1.000
_cell.length_b   1.000
_cell.length_c   1.000
_cell.angle_alpha   90.00
_cell.angle_beta   90.00
_cell.angle_gamma   90.00
#
_symmetry.space_group_name_H-M   'P 1'
#
loop_
_entity.id
_entity.type
_entity.pdbx_description
1 polymer ?
#
loop_
_entity_poly.entity_id
_entity_poly.type
_entity_poly.pdbx_seq_one_letter_code
_entity_poly.pdbx_strand_id
1 'polypeptide(L)'
;MAALKNVKELTIKNISLKGVTTLLSNQLQTLTLADIKASGTVDILSGNNLAAINVTGSTFDGLFTVYGNKNLTSLTIDKSTFKKDYYTYSNKSLAKVTISNSTLEDALHVSSNAKGFYLDFIDTALLNTKSTQNANTTGATDDVTVIVVNPTKEKIGDPLFDAPFDFRLYFHF
;
A
#
# COMPACT_ATOMS: atom_id res chain seq x y z
N MET A 1 21.26 10.10 18.05
CA MET A 1 20.29 9.97 16.93
C MET A 1 20.07 11.37 16.37
N ALA A 2 20.63 11.69 15.20
CA ALA A 2 20.45 13.00 14.59
C ALA A 2 19.03 13.08 14.02
N ALA A 3 18.16 13.88 14.63
CA ALA A 3 16.84 14.14 14.10
C ALA A 3 16.98 15.06 12.87
N LEU A 4 16.49 14.61 11.73
CA LEU A 4 16.36 15.45 10.53
C LEU A 4 15.33 16.56 10.84
N LYS A 5 15.82 17.74 11.23
CA LYS A 5 14.97 18.90 11.50
C LYS A 5 14.64 19.60 10.19
N ASN A 6 13.37 20.00 10.03
CA ASN A 6 12.81 20.77 8.92
C ASN A 6 12.84 20.05 7.57
N VAL A 7 12.96 18.73 7.55
CA VAL A 7 12.84 17.94 6.32
C VAL A 7 11.36 17.69 6.04
N LYS A 8 10.83 18.37 5.02
CA LYS A 8 9.45 18.21 4.52
C LYS A 8 9.33 17.16 3.43
N GLU A 9 10.41 16.91 2.70
CA GLU A 9 10.43 15.93 1.62
C GLU A 9 11.65 15.05 1.79
N LEU A 10 11.44 13.74 1.71
CA LEU A 10 12.50 12.75 1.85
C LEU A 10 12.39 11.79 0.68
N THR A 11 13.46 11.72 -0.10
CA THR A 11 13.64 10.68 -1.11
C THR A 11 14.72 9.72 -0.63
N ILE A 12 14.35 8.46 -0.51
CA ILE A 12 15.29 7.36 -0.29
C ILE A 12 15.33 6.60 -1.60
N LYS A 13 16.52 6.46 -2.20
CA LYS A 13 16.64 5.79 -3.49
C LYS A 13 17.91 4.97 -3.68
N ASN A 14 17.84 3.92 -4.49
CA ASN A 14 18.99 3.08 -4.86
C ASN A 14 19.75 2.52 -3.66
N ILE A 15 19.02 2.05 -2.64
CA ILE A 15 19.63 1.45 -1.45
C ILE A 15 19.02 0.09 -1.14
N SER A 16 19.78 -0.72 -0.41
CA SER A 16 19.29 -1.95 0.20
C SER A 16 19.04 -1.74 1.69
N LEU A 17 17.84 -2.08 2.14
CA LEU A 17 17.45 -2.04 3.54
C LEU A 17 17.48 -3.46 4.11
N LYS A 18 18.18 -3.66 5.23
CA LYS A 18 18.28 -4.94 5.92
C LYS A 18 17.72 -4.82 7.33
N GLY A 19 16.99 -5.83 7.79
CA GLY A 19 16.32 -5.79 9.09
C GLY A 19 15.12 -4.85 9.10
N VAL A 20 14.75 -4.32 10.27
CA VAL A 20 13.60 -3.43 10.42
C VAL A 20 14.04 -1.99 10.16
N THR A 21 13.40 -1.34 9.20
CA THR A 21 13.54 0.09 8.91
C THR A 21 12.24 0.80 9.26
N THR A 22 12.27 1.64 10.29
CA THR A 22 11.11 2.46 10.67
C THR A 22 11.38 3.92 10.33
N LEU A 23 10.49 4.51 9.53
CA LEU A 23 10.53 5.94 9.19
C LEU A 23 9.61 6.71 10.13
N LEU A 24 10.22 7.41 11.09
CA LEU A 24 9.55 8.29 12.05
C LEU A 24 9.96 9.74 11.77
N SER A 25 9.00 10.56 11.36
CA SER A 25 9.15 12.01 11.24
C SER A 25 7.82 12.68 11.59
N ASN A 26 7.84 13.87 12.17
CA ASN A 26 6.63 14.67 12.40
C ASN A 26 6.58 15.91 11.51
N GLN A 27 7.58 16.14 10.65
CA GLN A 27 7.66 17.30 9.76
C GLN A 27 7.57 16.90 8.28
N LEU A 28 7.75 15.62 7.98
CA LEU A 28 7.71 15.10 6.62
C LEU A 28 6.29 15.22 6.07
N GLN A 29 6.19 15.74 4.85
CA GLN A 29 4.97 15.93 4.07
C GLN A 29 4.92 14.95 2.90
N THR A 30 6.06 14.67 2.28
CA THR A 30 6.16 13.71 1.16
C THR A 30 7.31 12.74 1.39
N LEU A 31 7.04 11.46 1.20
CA LEU A 31 8.04 10.40 1.19
C LEU A 31 8.09 9.74 -0.19
N THR A 32 9.29 9.63 -0.74
CA THR A 32 9.54 8.85 -1.96
C THR A 32 10.53 7.73 -1.66
N LEU A 33 10.13 6.50 -1.98
CA LEU A 33 10.98 5.30 -1.97
C LEU A 33 11.16 4.84 -3.42
N ALA A 34 12.37 4.94 -3.95
CA ALA A 34 12.65 4.60 -5.35
C ALA A 34 13.78 3.57 -5.47
N ASP A 35 13.60 2.52 -6.26
CA ASP A 35 14.66 1.53 -6.51
C ASP A 35 15.22 0.93 -5.20
N ILE A 36 14.35 0.69 -4.22
CA ILE A 36 14.70 0.12 -2.92
C ILE A 36 14.68 -1.41 -2.99
N LYS A 37 15.64 -2.05 -2.35
CA LYS A 37 15.61 -3.50 -2.08
C LYS A 37 15.57 -3.75 -0.58
N ALA A 38 14.40 -4.05 -0.04
CA ALA A 38 14.22 -4.30 1.38
C ALA A 38 14.12 -5.81 1.65
N SER A 39 15.12 -6.37 2.33
CA SER A 39 15.09 -7.77 2.74
C SER A 39 14.47 -8.00 4.12
N GLY A 40 14.12 -6.92 4.83
CA GLY A 40 13.42 -6.96 6.11
C GLY A 40 12.22 -6.00 6.10
N THR A 41 11.64 -5.75 7.27
CA THR A 41 10.42 -4.95 7.40
C THR A 41 10.68 -3.46 7.14
N VAL A 42 9.78 -2.82 6.40
CA VAL A 42 9.73 -1.37 6.23
C VAL A 42 8.41 -0.85 6.82
N ASP A 43 8.54 -0.06 7.88
CA ASP A 43 7.42 0.54 8.59
C ASP A 43 7.40 2.07 8.39
N ILE A 44 6.28 2.59 7.90
CA ILE A 44 6.08 4.02 7.66
C ILE A 44 5.03 4.55 8.63
N LEU A 45 5.52 5.23 9.68
CA LEU A 45 4.74 5.92 10.71
C LEU A 45 5.32 7.34 10.88
N SER A 46 5.08 8.21 9.90
CA SER A 46 5.61 9.58 9.91
C SER A 46 4.60 10.62 10.40
N GLY A 47 3.86 10.26 11.45
CA GLY A 47 3.08 11.20 12.25
C GLY A 47 1.98 11.93 11.49
N ASN A 48 1.71 13.17 11.91
CA ASN A 48 0.52 13.91 11.48
C ASN A 48 0.72 14.77 10.23
N ASN A 49 1.90 14.88 9.63
CA ASN A 49 2.12 15.83 8.53
C ASN A 49 2.32 15.19 7.15
N LEU A 50 2.56 13.88 7.10
CA LEU A 50 2.76 13.17 5.85
C LEU A 50 1.45 13.15 5.06
N ALA A 51 1.47 13.74 3.87
CA ALA A 51 0.33 13.85 2.97
C ALA A 51 0.38 12.85 1.82
N ALA A 52 1.58 12.48 1.36
CA ALA A 52 1.76 11.55 0.25
C ALA A 52 2.96 10.62 0.43
N ILE A 53 2.80 9.38 -0.03
CA ILE A 53 3.88 8.41 -0.20
C ILE A 53 3.90 7.97 -1.66
N ASN A 54 5.10 7.96 -2.25
CA ASN A 54 5.35 7.42 -3.58
C ASN A 54 6.38 6.29 -3.48
N VAL A 55 6.05 5.12 -3.99
CA VAL A 55 6.95 3.97 -4.09
C VAL A 55 7.12 3.60 -5.55
N THR A 56 8.35 3.51 -6.04
CA THR A 56 8.63 3.15 -7.43
C THR A 56 9.80 2.20 -7.57
N GLY A 57 9.75 1.26 -8.52
CA GLY A 57 10.88 0.40 -8.87
C GLY A 57 11.40 -0.47 -7.71
N SER A 58 10.61 -0.68 -6.66
CA SER A 58 11.10 -1.20 -5.38
C SER A 58 10.70 -2.65 -5.15
N THR A 59 11.53 -3.40 -4.42
CA THR A 59 11.28 -4.79 -4.05
C THR A 59 11.32 -4.94 -2.53
N PHE A 60 10.25 -5.50 -1.97
CA PHE A 60 10.11 -5.80 -0.55
C PHE A 60 9.99 -7.31 -0.37
N ASP A 61 11.08 -7.93 0.06
CA ASP A 61 11.09 -9.35 0.44
C ASP A 61 10.61 -9.55 1.89
N GLY A 62 10.59 -8.48 2.69
CA GLY A 62 9.97 -8.42 4.02
C GLY A 62 8.63 -7.69 4.00
N LEU A 63 8.06 -7.45 5.19
CA LEU A 63 6.79 -6.74 5.34
C LEU A 63 6.92 -5.28 4.91
N PHE A 64 5.89 -4.76 4.25
CA PHE A 64 5.73 -3.33 4.02
C PHE A 64 4.48 -2.83 4.72
N THR A 65 4.65 -1.88 5.63
CA THR A 65 3.56 -1.41 6.51
C THR A 65 3.45 0.11 6.46
N VAL A 66 2.26 0.61 6.14
CA VAL A 66 1.91 2.04 6.23
C VAL A 66 0.79 2.22 7.23
N TYR A 67 1.08 2.83 8.39
CA TYR A 67 0.08 2.93 9.44
C TYR A 67 0.16 4.20 10.27
N GLY A 68 -0.99 4.58 10.84
CA GLY A 68 -1.07 5.67 11.82
C GLY A 68 -0.81 7.08 11.28
N ASN A 69 -0.74 7.27 9.95
CA ASN A 69 -0.49 8.57 9.34
C ASN A 69 -1.81 9.34 9.22
N LYS A 70 -2.02 10.35 10.08
CA LYS A 70 -3.33 11.01 10.20
C LYS A 70 -3.70 11.87 9.00
N ASN A 71 -2.71 12.48 8.33
CA ASN A 71 -2.93 13.40 7.21
C ASN A 71 -2.54 12.79 5.85
N LEU A 72 -2.17 11.51 5.82
CA LEU A 72 -1.83 10.83 4.57
C LEU A 72 -3.09 10.74 3.74
N THR A 73 -3.12 11.34 2.56
CA THR A 73 -4.29 11.33 1.68
C THR A 73 -4.13 10.38 0.51
N SER A 74 -2.88 10.11 0.10
CA SER A 74 -2.56 9.27 -1.05
C SER A 74 -1.32 8.41 -0.82
N LEU A 75 -1.38 7.18 -1.32
CA LEU A 75 -0.23 6.28 -1.43
C LEU A 75 -0.21 5.71 -2.85
N THR A 76 0.86 6.03 -3.58
CA THR A 76 1.05 5.57 -4.96
C THR A 76 2.21 4.60 -5.00
N ILE A 77 1.98 3.44 -5.60
CA ILE A 77 2.95 2.37 -5.77
C ILE A 77 3.01 2.05 -7.27
N ASP A 78 4.19 2.10 -7.87
CA ASP A 78 4.42 1.78 -9.28
C ASP A 78 5.62 0.84 -9.44
N LYS A 79 5.57 -0.09 -10.38
CA LYS A 79 6.71 -0.96 -10.76
C LYS A 79 7.39 -1.62 -9.56
N SER A 80 6.60 -2.08 -8.59
CA SER A 80 7.13 -2.60 -7.32
C SER A 80 6.65 -4.01 -7.02
N THR A 81 7.45 -4.77 -6.28
CA THR A 81 7.16 -6.17 -5.92
C THR A 81 7.13 -6.33 -4.41
N PHE A 82 6.08 -6.98 -3.91
CA PHE A 82 5.88 -7.31 -2.49
C PHE A 82 5.78 -8.83 -2.36
N LYS A 83 6.82 -9.46 -1.81
CA LYS A 83 6.89 -10.93 -1.65
C LYS A 83 6.28 -11.44 -0.34
N LYS A 84 5.96 -10.52 0.55
CA LYS A 84 5.31 -10.75 1.85
C LYS A 84 4.15 -9.81 2.00
N ASP A 85 3.41 -9.97 3.09
CA ASP A 85 2.23 -9.19 3.36
C ASP A 85 2.48 -7.69 3.28
N TYR A 86 1.53 -7.00 2.63
CA TYR A 86 1.47 -5.56 2.56
C TYR A 86 0.31 -5.06 3.42
N TYR A 87 0.61 -4.16 4.35
CA TYR A 87 -0.35 -3.60 5.30
C TYR A 87 -0.53 -2.09 5.11
N THR A 88 -1.78 -1.64 5.05
CA THR A 88 -2.14 -0.22 5.09
C THR A 88 -3.32 0.01 6.00
N TYR A 89 -3.07 0.47 7.23
CA TYR A 89 -4.13 0.60 8.22
C TYR A 89 -4.05 1.80 9.15
N SER A 90 -5.20 2.20 9.71
CA SER A 90 -5.30 3.31 10.67
C SER A 90 -4.81 4.66 10.12
N ASN A 91 -4.91 4.89 8.80
CA ASN A 91 -4.58 6.17 8.17
C ASN A 91 -5.87 6.96 7.91
N LYS A 92 -6.28 7.77 8.89
CA LYS A 92 -7.64 8.35 8.96
C LYS A 92 -8.03 9.27 7.78
N SER A 93 -7.06 9.84 7.08
CA SER A 93 -7.30 10.69 5.90
C SER A 93 -6.95 10.02 4.58
N LEU A 94 -6.47 8.76 4.62
CA LEU A 94 -6.05 8.06 3.41
C LEU A 94 -7.30 7.65 2.66
N ALA A 95 -7.54 8.34 1.55
CA ALA A 95 -8.72 8.14 0.72
C ALA A 95 -8.41 7.27 -0.51
N LYS A 96 -7.16 7.22 -0.96
CA LYS A 96 -6.77 6.46 -2.15
C LYS A 96 -5.41 5.77 -2.01
N VAL A 97 -5.36 4.50 -2.39
CA VAL A 97 -4.13 3.78 -2.71
C VAL A 97 -4.18 3.39 -4.18
N THR A 98 -3.12 3.71 -4.93
CA THR A 98 -2.92 3.21 -6.30
C THR A 98 -1.76 2.25 -6.32
N ILE A 99 -1.96 1.09 -6.94
CA ILE A 99 -0.91 0.11 -7.19
C ILE A 99 -0.90 -0.15 -8.71
N SER A 100 0.22 0.18 -9.33
CA SER A 100 0.39 0.15 -10.79
C SER A 100 1.59 -0.69 -11.19
N ASN A 101 1.49 -1.46 -12.27
CA ASN A 101 2.60 -2.22 -12.85
C ASN A 101 3.37 -3.07 -11.83
N SER A 102 2.68 -3.60 -10.83
CA SER A 102 3.30 -4.14 -9.61
C SER A 102 2.91 -5.60 -9.39
N THR A 103 3.55 -6.24 -8.42
CA THR A 103 3.26 -7.63 -8.05
C THR A 103 3.06 -7.74 -6.54
N LEU A 104 1.93 -8.30 -6.11
CA LEU A 104 1.67 -8.73 -4.74
C LEU A 104 1.67 -10.27 -4.70
N GLU A 105 2.65 -10.88 -4.04
CA GLU A 105 2.80 -12.35 -4.00
C GLU A 105 2.15 -13.01 -2.77
N ASP A 106 1.93 -12.23 -1.71
CA ASP A 106 1.29 -12.66 -0.46
C ASP A 106 0.07 -11.77 -0.14
N ALA A 107 -0.41 -11.78 1.11
CA ALA A 107 -1.65 -11.10 1.49
C ALA A 107 -1.56 -9.56 1.46
N LEU A 108 -2.65 -8.93 1.02
CA LEU A 108 -2.89 -7.50 1.17
C LEU A 108 -3.86 -7.28 2.33
N HIS A 109 -3.49 -6.42 3.27
CA HIS A 109 -4.32 -6.06 4.43
C HIS A 109 -4.55 -4.55 4.47
N VAL A 110 -5.81 -4.12 4.33
CA VAL A 110 -6.15 -2.69 4.30
C VAL A 110 -7.35 -2.42 5.18
N SER A 111 -7.22 -1.65 6.25
CA SER A 111 -8.31 -1.43 7.22
C SER A 111 -8.21 -0.08 7.92
N SER A 112 -9.30 0.42 8.52
CA SER A 112 -9.33 1.65 9.32
C SER A 112 -8.75 2.90 8.65
N ASN A 113 -8.91 3.02 7.32
CA ASN A 113 -8.55 4.21 6.56
C ASN A 113 -9.77 5.17 6.45
N ALA A 114 -9.66 6.23 5.64
CA ALA A 114 -10.74 7.21 5.50
C ALA A 114 -12.06 6.58 5.05
N LYS A 115 -13.18 7.22 5.40
CA LYS A 115 -14.49 6.89 4.83
C LYS A 115 -14.45 7.10 3.30
N GLY A 116 -15.04 6.17 2.54
CA GLY A 116 -14.95 6.20 1.07
C GLY A 116 -13.56 5.83 0.53
N PHE A 117 -12.73 5.17 1.33
CA PHE A 117 -11.41 4.72 0.88
C PHE A 117 -11.52 3.89 -0.40
N TYR A 118 -10.58 4.14 -1.31
CA TYR A 118 -10.50 3.53 -2.61
C TYR A 118 -9.14 2.87 -2.83
N LEU A 119 -9.17 1.65 -3.35
CA LEU A 119 -7.98 0.91 -3.78
C LEU A 119 -8.04 0.65 -5.29
N ASP A 120 -7.04 1.15 -5.99
CA ASP A 120 -6.89 1.11 -7.45
C ASP A 120 -5.76 0.15 -7.83
N PHE A 121 -6.08 -0.88 -8.62
CA PHE A 121 -5.09 -1.75 -9.23
C PHE A 121 -5.09 -1.56 -10.73
N ILE A 122 -3.92 -1.22 -11.26
CA ILE A 122 -3.67 -1.00 -12.69
C ILE A 122 -2.49 -1.88 -13.08
N ASP A 123 -2.64 -2.80 -14.04
CA ASP A 123 -1.54 -3.68 -14.47
C ASP A 123 -0.81 -4.37 -13.30
N THR A 124 -1.55 -4.73 -12.25
CA THR A 124 -0.97 -5.32 -11.04
C THR A 124 -1.28 -6.81 -10.96
N ALA A 125 -0.23 -7.61 -10.84
CA ALA A 125 -0.33 -9.05 -10.64
C ALA A 125 -0.57 -9.38 -9.17
N LEU A 126 -1.62 -10.14 -8.88
CA LEU A 126 -1.94 -10.65 -7.54
C LEU A 126 -1.74 -12.18 -7.55
N LEU A 127 -0.58 -12.66 -7.09
CA LEU A 127 -0.12 -14.04 -7.33
C LEU A 127 -0.51 -15.03 -6.23
N ASN A 128 -0.97 -14.55 -5.07
CA ASN A 128 -1.50 -15.30 -3.93
C ASN A 128 -0.94 -16.74 -3.73
N THR A 129 0.12 -16.89 -2.95
CA THR A 129 0.59 -18.21 -2.52
C THR A 129 -0.16 -18.78 -1.30
N LYS A 130 -1.08 -18.02 -0.68
CA LYS A 130 -1.81 -18.41 0.56
C LYS A 130 -3.26 -17.89 0.60
N SER A 131 -4.17 -18.52 -0.15
CA SER A 131 -5.64 -18.65 0.02
C SER A 131 -6.53 -17.47 0.54
N THR A 132 -6.02 -16.30 0.90
CA THR A 132 -6.77 -15.27 1.63
C THR A 132 -6.20 -13.91 1.28
N GLN A 133 -6.64 -13.38 0.14
CA GLN A 133 -6.61 -11.94 -0.05
C GLN A 133 -7.74 -11.33 0.78
N ASN A 134 -7.50 -11.21 2.08
CA ASN A 134 -8.37 -10.43 2.95
C ASN A 134 -8.08 -8.95 2.70
N ALA A 135 -8.58 -8.41 1.58
CA ALA A 135 -8.83 -6.98 1.49
C ALA A 135 -9.91 -6.65 2.52
N ASN A 136 -9.52 -6.63 3.79
CA ASN A 136 -10.40 -6.50 4.93
C ASN A 136 -10.67 -5.02 5.14
N THR A 137 -11.33 -4.42 4.14
CA THR A 137 -11.56 -3.00 3.99
C THR A 137 -12.59 -2.49 4.99
N THR A 138 -12.34 -2.71 6.27
CA THR A 138 -13.11 -2.14 7.37
C THR A 138 -12.67 -0.69 7.52
N GLY A 139 -13.04 0.15 6.54
CA GLY A 139 -12.96 1.61 6.69
C GLY A 139 -13.72 2.05 7.95
N ALA A 140 -13.45 3.26 8.42
CA ALA A 140 -14.26 3.87 9.46
C ALA A 140 -15.68 4.18 8.89
N THR A 141 -16.52 3.15 8.84
CA THR A 141 -17.95 3.12 8.44
C THR A 141 -18.32 3.59 7.02
N ASP A 142 -19.08 2.70 6.38
CA ASP A 142 -19.89 2.73 5.16
C ASP A 142 -19.18 3.14 3.87
N ASP A 143 -19.07 2.16 2.96
CA ASP A 143 -18.54 2.18 1.60
C ASP A 143 -17.01 2.19 1.46
N VAL A 144 -16.43 1.00 1.27
CA VAL A 144 -15.14 0.86 0.58
C VAL A 144 -15.40 0.35 -0.83
N THR A 145 -14.96 1.13 -1.81
CA THR A 145 -14.99 0.72 -3.22
C THR A 145 -13.63 0.15 -3.57
N VAL A 146 -13.57 -1.12 -4.00
CA VAL A 146 -12.38 -1.70 -4.63
C VAL A 146 -12.64 -1.70 -6.13
N ILE A 147 -11.84 -0.96 -6.91
CA ILE A 147 -11.92 -0.99 -8.38
C ILE A 147 -10.66 -1.66 -8.88
N VAL A 148 -10.84 -2.82 -9.50
CA VAL A 148 -9.77 -3.53 -10.20
C VAL A 148 -9.93 -3.19 -11.68
N VAL A 149 -8.98 -2.46 -12.28
CA VAL A 149 -9.00 -2.10 -13.70
C VAL A 149 -7.95 -2.93 -14.43
N ASN A 150 -8.39 -3.90 -15.22
CA ASN A 150 -7.51 -4.68 -16.10
C ASN A 150 -7.57 -4.11 -17.53
N PRO A 151 -6.46 -3.63 -18.11
CA PRO A 151 -6.44 -3.16 -19.50
C PRO A 151 -6.32 -4.31 -20.53
N THR A 152 -6.16 -5.57 -20.11
CA THR A 152 -6.00 -6.73 -21.01
C THR A 152 -7.22 -7.66 -21.10
N LYS A 153 -8.31 -7.38 -20.36
CA LYS A 153 -9.61 -8.04 -20.54
C LYS A 153 -10.71 -7.00 -20.49
N GLU A 154 -11.30 -6.76 -21.65
CA GLU A 154 -12.31 -5.73 -21.93
C GLU A 154 -13.60 -5.96 -21.12
N LYS A 155 -13.64 -5.52 -19.85
CA LYS A 155 -14.79 -4.95 -19.12
C LYS A 155 -14.51 -4.82 -17.63
N ILE A 156 -14.92 -3.69 -17.06
CA ILE A 156 -15.09 -3.53 -15.62
C ILE A 156 -16.11 -4.58 -15.15
N GLY A 157 -15.70 -5.50 -14.27
CA GLY A 157 -16.58 -6.52 -13.70
C GLY A 157 -16.41 -7.95 -14.22
N ASP A 158 -15.50 -8.21 -15.17
CA ASP A 158 -15.19 -9.59 -15.56
C ASP A 158 -14.35 -10.28 -14.47
N PRO A 159 -14.75 -11.47 -13.98
CA PRO A 159 -13.99 -12.20 -12.98
C PRO A 159 -12.62 -12.60 -13.55
N LEU A 160 -11.57 -12.23 -12.82
CA LEU A 160 -10.17 -12.37 -13.21
C LEU A 160 -9.64 -13.81 -13.19
N PHE A 161 -10.43 -14.79 -12.76
CA PHE A 161 -9.91 -16.10 -12.38
C PHE A 161 -10.70 -17.24 -13.02
N ASP A 162 -10.00 -18.07 -13.80
CA ASP A 162 -10.40 -19.46 -14.02
C ASP A 162 -9.88 -20.28 -12.82
N ALA A 163 -10.77 -20.94 -12.09
CA ALA A 163 -10.57 -21.79 -10.88
C ALA A 163 -10.78 -21.11 -9.50
N PRO A 164 -11.11 -21.89 -8.45
CA PRO A 164 -12.08 -21.50 -7.42
C PRO A 164 -11.42 -20.69 -6.30
N PHE A 165 -11.23 -19.39 -6.53
CA PHE A 165 -10.77 -18.49 -5.47
C PHE A 165 -11.95 -17.66 -4.98
N ASP A 166 -12.18 -17.73 -3.67
CA ASP A 166 -13.25 -17.01 -2.99
C ASP A 166 -12.80 -15.54 -2.82
N PHE A 167 -12.99 -14.71 -3.84
CA PHE A 167 -12.77 -13.27 -3.74
C PHE A 167 -13.93 -12.66 -2.95
N ARG A 168 -13.80 -12.66 -1.61
CA ARG A 168 -14.81 -12.07 -0.74
C ARG A 168 -14.62 -10.56 -0.64
N LEU A 169 -15.29 -9.84 -1.54
CA LEU A 169 -15.60 -8.42 -1.35
C LEU A 169 -16.66 -8.31 -0.26
N TYR A 170 -16.25 -7.94 0.95
CA TYR A 170 -17.19 -7.66 2.03
C TYR A 170 -17.71 -6.23 1.91
N PHE A 171 -18.78 -6.07 1.14
CA PHE A 171 -19.60 -4.86 1.19
C PHE A 171 -20.45 -4.92 2.47
N HIS A 172 -20.21 -4.01 3.40
CA HIS A 172 -21.12 -3.78 4.52
C HIS A 172 -22.00 -2.59 4.11
N PHE A 173 -23.28 -2.87 3.83
CA PHE A 173 -24.33 -1.87 3.53
C PHE A 173 -24.88 -1.26 4.81
#